data_AF-A0A2U2CA34-F1
#
_entry.id   AF-A0A2U2CA34-F1
#
_cell.length_a   1.000
_cell.length_b   1.000
_cell.length_c   1.000
_cell.angle_alpha   90.00
_cell.angle_beta   90.00
_cell.angle_gamma   90.00
#
_symmetry.space_group_name_H-M   'P 1'
#
loop_
_entity.id
_entity.type
_entity.pdbx_description
1 polymer ?
#
loop_
_entity_poly.entity_id
_entity_poly.type
_entity_poly.pdbx_seq_one_letter_code
_entity_poly.pdbx_strand_id
1 'polypeptide(L)'
;MKLVLHIGAHGTDEGRIAQWIARNETTLRAAGILAPPPRFFLECLSDALDRGRDEDPVAREAALLDRLGAGKGAGDGTGQVIVSAPGLLGSVRDVLAADGFYVRDVARRLFALRSLFPTARITLLMAVAAPSQVLPALLPDDPQAQEACVPVLSDDTLPWARLAMTIRHHMPQARLRVWRHEDLPQVWPQVLGDLVGPDAALPPAGLLDLAAADLSAEARLRLERYIARPDHAPRSAGQLRLLCAAFARRFGTVAPRDRESDLPPWIRERLRALDAGYGTEWADLAALSGIEAITPA
;
A
#
# COMPACT_ATOMS: atom_id res chain seq x y z
N MET A 1 18.67 10.62 -3.95
CA MET A 1 17.23 10.64 -4.33
C MET A 1 16.43 9.80 -3.31
N LYS A 2 15.12 10.05 -3.18
CA LYS A 2 14.17 9.31 -2.33
C LYS A 2 13.26 8.44 -3.20
N LEU A 3 13.08 7.18 -2.83
CA LEU A 3 12.12 6.28 -3.48
C LEU A 3 11.08 5.85 -2.45
N VAL A 4 9.82 6.26 -2.64
CA VAL A 4 8.71 5.89 -1.75
C VAL A 4 7.79 4.92 -2.48
N LEU A 5 7.66 3.71 -1.93
CA LEU A 5 6.88 2.64 -2.53
C LEU A 5 5.71 2.30 -1.61
N HIS A 6 4.50 2.57 -2.07
CA HIS A 6 3.31 1.95 -1.51
C HIS A 6 3.21 0.53 -2.04
N ILE A 7 3.57 -0.44 -1.21
CA ILE A 7 3.59 -1.86 -1.58
C ILE A 7 2.29 -2.57 -1.23
N GLY A 8 1.51 -2.07 -0.27
CA GLY A 8 0.17 -2.58 0.08
C GLY A 8 0.09 -4.09 0.35
N ALA A 9 -1.08 -4.53 0.80
CA ALA A 9 -1.48 -5.92 0.71
C ALA A 9 -2.37 -6.10 -0.51
N HIS A 10 -2.28 -7.23 -1.22
CA HIS A 10 -3.26 -7.52 -2.27
C HIS A 10 -4.68 -7.51 -1.69
N GLY A 11 -5.64 -6.99 -2.45
CA GLY A 11 -7.02 -6.87 -1.99
C GLY A 11 -7.30 -5.69 -1.05
N THR A 12 -6.27 -4.91 -0.67
CA THR A 12 -6.42 -3.66 0.11
C THR A 12 -6.43 -2.42 -0.78
N ASP A 13 -7.04 -1.34 -0.28
CA ASP A 13 -7.12 0.00 -0.89
C ASP A 13 -7.82 0.08 -2.27
N GLU A 14 -8.09 -1.04 -2.95
CA GLU A 14 -8.76 -1.11 -4.27
C GLU A 14 -8.13 -0.19 -5.33
N GLY A 15 -6.84 0.16 -5.14
CA GLY A 15 -6.08 1.05 -6.01
C GLY A 15 -6.39 2.55 -5.83
N ARG A 16 -7.08 2.96 -4.76
CA ARG A 16 -7.42 4.37 -4.50
C ARG A 16 -6.17 5.26 -4.39
N ILE A 17 -5.12 4.80 -3.72
CA ILE A 17 -3.83 5.52 -3.65
C ILE A 17 -3.20 5.66 -5.03
N ALA A 18 -3.17 4.60 -5.84
CA ALA A 18 -2.64 4.66 -7.20
C ALA A 18 -3.43 5.64 -8.08
N GLN A 19 -4.77 5.64 -7.95
CA GLN A 19 -5.65 6.57 -8.65
C GLN A 19 -5.41 8.02 -8.19
N TRP A 20 -5.24 8.25 -6.89
CA TRP A 20 -4.90 9.57 -6.36
C TRP A 20 -3.56 10.07 -6.91
N ILE A 21 -2.53 9.22 -6.93
CA ILE A 21 -1.23 9.55 -7.54
C ILE A 21 -1.43 9.96 -9.01
N ALA A 22 -2.14 9.14 -9.79
CA ALA A 22 -2.37 9.39 -11.22
C ALA A 22 -3.13 10.69 -11.48
N ARG A 23 -4.18 10.99 -10.71
CA ARG A 23 -4.96 12.23 -10.83
C ARG A 23 -4.17 13.49 -10.50
N ASN A 24 -3.05 13.35 -9.78
CA ASN A 24 -2.24 14.46 -9.34
C ASN A 24 -0.85 14.50 -9.99
N GLU A 25 -0.60 13.72 -11.06
CA GLU A 25 0.71 13.60 -11.72
C GLU A 25 1.31 14.97 -12.07
N THR A 26 0.52 15.87 -12.67
CA THR A 26 1.00 17.22 -13.05
C THR A 26 1.43 18.04 -11.84
N THR A 27 0.63 18.02 -10.77
CA THR A 27 0.91 18.77 -9.53
C THR A 27 2.13 18.20 -8.82
N LEU A 28 2.23 16.87 -8.75
CA LEU A 28 3.38 16.17 -8.17
C LEU A 28 4.66 16.47 -8.96
N ARG A 29 4.59 16.42 -10.30
CA ARG A 29 5.73 16.73 -11.17
C ARG A 29 6.18 18.18 -11.00
N ALA A 30 5.26 19.14 -10.87
CA ALA A 30 5.59 20.53 -10.60
C ALA A 30 6.28 20.74 -9.23
N ALA A 31 6.05 19.83 -8.28
CA ALA A 31 6.72 19.79 -6.98
C ALA A 31 8.03 18.98 -6.98
N GLY A 32 8.53 18.55 -8.15
CA GLY A 32 9.74 17.74 -8.27
C GLY A 32 9.57 16.27 -7.86
N ILE A 33 8.32 15.79 -7.77
CA ILE A 33 7.98 14.41 -7.43
C ILE A 33 7.59 13.66 -8.71
N LEU A 34 8.35 12.63 -9.04
CA LEU A 34 8.06 11.74 -10.16
C LEU A 34 7.11 10.62 -9.71
N ALA A 35 6.05 10.40 -10.48
CA ALA A 35 5.00 9.45 -10.14
C ALA A 35 4.66 8.54 -11.33
N PRO A 36 5.55 7.60 -11.71
CA PRO A 36 5.31 6.76 -12.88
C PRO A 36 4.14 5.79 -12.64
N PRO A 37 3.40 5.41 -13.70
CA PRO A 37 2.36 4.39 -13.59
C PRO A 37 2.93 3.06 -13.05
N PRO A 38 2.19 2.32 -12.21
CA PRO A 38 2.70 1.11 -11.56
C PRO A 38 3.24 0.05 -12.52
N ARG A 39 2.53 -0.22 -13.62
CA ARG A 39 2.94 -1.21 -14.63
C ARG A 39 4.25 -0.80 -15.31
N PHE A 40 4.33 0.44 -15.74
CA PHE A 40 5.53 0.99 -16.36
C PHE A 40 6.74 0.95 -15.42
N PHE A 41 6.54 1.24 -14.13
CA PHE A 41 7.61 1.11 -13.13
C PHE A 41 8.11 -0.34 -13.03
N LEU A 42 7.20 -1.32 -12.89
CA LEU A 42 7.57 -2.73 -12.79
C LEU A 42 8.24 -3.26 -14.05
N GLU A 43 7.80 -2.84 -15.24
CA GLU A 43 8.45 -3.14 -16.53
C GLU A 43 9.87 -2.57 -16.57
N CYS A 44 10.08 -1.33 -16.12
CA CYS A 44 11.41 -0.74 -16.04
C CYS A 44 12.33 -1.51 -15.09
N LEU A 45 11.82 -2.00 -13.95
CA LEU A 45 12.60 -2.84 -13.03
C LEU A 45 12.98 -4.17 -13.69
N SER A 46 12.02 -4.83 -14.35
CA SER A 46 12.27 -6.13 -15.01
C SER A 46 13.36 -5.99 -16.08
N ASP A 47 13.21 -5.02 -16.98
CA ASP A 47 14.19 -4.78 -18.04
C ASP A 47 15.58 -4.42 -17.50
N ALA A 48 15.64 -3.67 -16.39
CA ALA A 48 16.90 -3.32 -15.76
C ALA A 48 17.60 -4.52 -15.10
N LEU A 49 16.83 -5.53 -14.66
CA LEU A 49 17.39 -6.78 -14.14
C LEU A 49 17.89 -7.69 -15.27
N ASP A 50 17.25 -7.66 -16.44
CA ASP A 50 17.60 -8.48 -17.59
C ASP A 50 18.84 -7.98 -18.34
N ARG A 51 19.15 -6.68 -18.28
CA ARG A 51 20.29 -6.04 -18.97
C ARG A 51 21.69 -6.40 -18.44
N GLY A 52 21.80 -7.35 -17.51
CA GLY A 52 23.07 -7.92 -17.06
C GLY A 52 23.61 -7.30 -15.76
N ARG A 53 24.27 -8.13 -14.94
CA ARG A 53 24.76 -7.75 -13.60
C ARG A 53 26.10 -7.02 -13.60
N ASP A 54 26.78 -6.96 -14.75
CA ASP A 54 28.15 -6.47 -14.88
C ASP A 54 28.24 -4.96 -15.12
N GLU A 55 27.11 -4.27 -15.28
CA GLU A 55 27.07 -2.81 -15.32
C GLU A 55 27.31 -2.21 -13.92
N ASP A 56 27.99 -1.06 -13.88
CA ASP A 56 28.17 -0.30 -12.63
C ASP A 56 26.80 -0.02 -11.97
N PRO A 57 26.59 -0.37 -10.69
CA PRO A 57 25.29 -0.23 -10.04
C PRO A 57 24.75 1.20 -10.00
N VAL A 58 25.63 2.20 -9.91
CA VAL A 58 25.23 3.62 -9.87
C VAL A 58 24.82 4.10 -11.27
N ALA A 59 25.56 3.71 -12.31
CA ALA A 59 25.18 3.97 -13.70
C ALA A 59 23.85 3.31 -14.07
N ARG A 60 23.62 2.07 -13.62
CA ARG A 60 22.35 1.36 -13.82
C ARG A 60 21.18 2.06 -13.14
N GLU A 61 21.38 2.52 -11.90
CA GLU A 61 20.37 3.33 -11.19
C GLU A 61 20.05 4.62 -11.96
N ALA A 62 21.07 5.36 -12.42
CA ALA A 62 20.88 6.58 -13.19
C ALA A 62 20.09 6.33 -14.49
N ALA A 63 20.45 5.30 -15.26
CA ALA A 63 19.75 4.93 -16.48
C ALA A 63 18.28 4.52 -16.23
N LEU A 64 18.02 3.78 -15.14
CA LEU A 64 16.68 3.43 -14.71
C LEU A 64 15.86 4.69 -14.37
N LEU A 65 16.43 5.64 -13.65
CA LEU A 65 15.78 6.89 -13.30
C LEU A 65 15.49 7.76 -14.51
N ASP A 66 16.43 7.86 -15.44
CA ASP A 66 16.24 8.57 -16.70
C ASP A 66 15.09 7.98 -17.51
N ARG A 67 15.01 6.64 -17.57
CA ARG A 67 13.90 5.95 -18.22
C ARG A 67 12.56 6.23 -17.53
N LEU A 68 12.54 6.29 -16.20
CA LEU A 68 11.34 6.66 -15.43
C LEU A 68 10.94 8.13 -15.66
N GLY A 69 11.84 8.96 -16.19
CA GLY A 69 11.61 10.37 -16.50
C GLY A 69 12.19 11.33 -15.48
N ALA A 70 13.08 10.88 -14.59
CA ALA A 70 13.71 11.70 -13.57
C ALA A 70 14.54 12.87 -14.13
N GLY A 71 15.14 12.68 -15.31
CA GLY A 71 15.91 13.71 -16.03
C GLY A 71 15.10 14.70 -16.87
N LYS A 72 13.76 14.59 -16.91
CA LYS A 72 12.88 15.42 -17.76
C LYS A 72 11.77 16.07 -16.94
N GLY A 73 12.08 17.11 -16.17
CA GLY A 73 11.06 17.98 -15.56
C GLY A 73 11.50 18.83 -14.37
N ALA A 74 11.49 20.15 -14.59
CA ALA A 74 11.40 21.28 -13.65
C ALA A 74 12.25 21.26 -12.36
N GLY A 75 13.34 22.04 -12.37
CA GLY A 75 14.21 22.33 -11.22
C GLY A 75 15.30 21.27 -11.03
N ASP A 76 16.50 21.69 -10.64
CA ASP A 76 17.67 20.82 -10.44
C ASP A 76 17.32 19.49 -9.72
N GLY A 77 17.23 18.41 -10.50
CA GLY A 77 17.07 17.03 -10.03
C GLY A 77 15.74 16.70 -9.35
N THR A 78 14.94 15.83 -9.97
CA THR A 78 13.82 15.18 -9.26
C THR A 78 14.35 14.43 -8.03
N GLY A 79 14.08 14.99 -6.84
CA GLY A 79 14.61 14.46 -5.60
C GLY A 79 13.88 13.21 -5.11
N GLN A 80 12.71 12.90 -5.67
CA GLN A 80 11.78 11.91 -5.15
C GLN A 80 10.97 11.20 -6.25
N VAL A 81 10.87 9.88 -6.14
CA VAL A 81 10.00 9.02 -6.94
C VAL A 81 8.99 8.36 -6.02
N ILE A 82 7.71 8.40 -6.38
CA ILE A 82 6.62 7.76 -5.63
C ILE A 82 5.89 6.77 -6.53
N VAL A 83 5.63 5.56 -6.04
CA VAL A 83 4.93 4.54 -6.80
C VAL A 83 4.03 3.72 -5.89
N SER A 84 2.79 3.47 -6.33
CA SER A 84 1.94 2.43 -5.74
C SER A 84 2.12 1.13 -6.50
N ALA A 85 2.90 0.19 -5.96
CA ALA A 85 3.31 -1.06 -6.60
C ALA A 85 2.87 -2.30 -5.78
N PRO A 86 1.55 -2.61 -5.73
CA PRO A 86 1.05 -3.78 -4.99
C PRO A 86 1.61 -5.12 -5.46
N GLY A 87 2.00 -5.22 -6.74
CA GLY A 87 2.63 -6.41 -7.31
C GLY A 87 4.14 -6.53 -7.06
N LEU A 88 4.76 -5.59 -6.34
CA LEU A 88 6.23 -5.57 -6.18
C LEU A 88 6.76 -6.83 -5.50
N LEU A 89 6.07 -7.28 -4.45
CA LEU A 89 6.47 -8.43 -3.66
C LEU A 89 6.00 -9.77 -4.23
N GLY A 90 5.17 -9.77 -5.28
CA GLY A 90 4.65 -10.99 -5.88
C GLY A 90 3.31 -10.77 -6.56
N SER A 91 2.98 -11.64 -7.51
CA SER A 91 1.61 -11.73 -8.01
C SER A 91 0.68 -12.30 -6.92
N VAL A 92 -0.64 -12.18 -7.11
CA VAL A 92 -1.63 -12.79 -6.20
C VAL A 92 -1.34 -14.27 -5.94
N ARG A 93 -0.93 -15.02 -6.98
CA ARG A 93 -0.58 -16.44 -6.92
C ARG A 93 0.72 -16.75 -6.19
N ASP A 94 1.62 -15.78 -6.08
CA ASP A 94 2.88 -15.93 -5.35
C ASP A 94 2.72 -15.60 -3.86
N VAL A 95 1.75 -14.73 -3.53
CA VAL A 95 1.57 -14.22 -2.17
C VAL A 95 0.93 -15.25 -1.25
N LEU A 96 -0.01 -16.06 -1.74
CA LEU A 96 -0.51 -17.23 -1.01
C LEU A 96 -0.25 -18.46 -1.86
N ALA A 97 0.73 -19.26 -1.44
CA ALA A 97 1.17 -20.42 -2.18
C ALA A 97 1.53 -21.59 -1.25
N ALA A 98 1.93 -22.72 -1.83
CA ALA A 98 2.27 -23.94 -1.08
C ALA A 98 3.41 -23.74 -0.05
N ASP A 99 4.26 -22.74 -0.24
CA ASP A 99 5.35 -22.35 0.65
C ASP A 99 4.93 -21.36 1.75
N GLY A 100 3.71 -20.81 1.67
CA GLY A 100 3.10 -19.99 2.69
C GLY A 100 2.71 -18.59 2.21
N PHE A 101 2.49 -17.72 3.20
CA PHE A 101 2.08 -16.33 2.98
C PHE A 101 3.28 -15.40 2.83
N TYR A 102 3.39 -14.72 1.68
CA TYR A 102 4.52 -13.86 1.30
C TYR A 102 5.89 -14.53 1.49
N VAL A 103 6.01 -15.80 1.07
CA VAL A 103 7.28 -16.55 1.13
C VAL A 103 7.96 -16.57 -0.25
N ARG A 104 7.19 -16.89 -1.29
CA ARG A 104 7.72 -17.10 -2.63
C ARG A 104 8.40 -15.87 -3.19
N ASP A 105 9.69 -16.00 -3.52
CA ASP A 105 10.49 -14.98 -4.20
C ASP A 105 10.62 -13.62 -3.50
N VAL A 106 10.02 -13.40 -2.32
CA VAL A 106 10.04 -12.11 -1.63
C VAL A 106 11.47 -11.66 -1.35
N ALA A 107 12.31 -12.55 -0.80
CA ALA A 107 13.72 -12.29 -0.57
C ALA A 107 14.47 -11.87 -1.85
N ARG A 108 14.23 -12.59 -2.96
CA ARG A 108 14.83 -12.33 -4.27
C ARG A 108 14.40 -10.97 -4.83
N ARG A 109 13.12 -10.62 -4.70
CA ARG A 109 12.54 -9.34 -5.16
C ARG A 109 13.06 -8.15 -4.35
N LEU A 110 13.15 -8.28 -3.02
CA LEU A 110 13.73 -7.25 -2.15
C LEU A 110 15.22 -7.03 -2.44
N PHE A 111 15.98 -8.12 -2.66
CA PHE A 111 17.37 -8.03 -3.07
C PHE A 111 17.52 -7.33 -4.42
N ALA A 112 16.69 -7.70 -5.41
CA ALA A 112 16.68 -7.08 -6.73
C ALA A 112 16.42 -5.57 -6.62
N LEU A 113 15.37 -5.16 -5.88
CA LEU A 113 15.05 -3.76 -5.64
C LEU A 113 16.23 -2.99 -5.02
N ARG A 114 16.84 -3.54 -3.96
CA ARG A 114 18.02 -2.93 -3.32
C ARG A 114 19.20 -2.79 -4.29
N SER A 115 19.41 -3.78 -5.18
CA SER A 115 20.50 -3.76 -6.16
C SER A 115 20.28 -2.76 -7.30
N LEU A 116 19.02 -2.45 -7.63
CA LEU A 116 18.66 -1.47 -8.66
C LEU A 116 18.77 -0.03 -8.14
N PHE A 117 18.66 0.18 -6.83
CA PHE A 117 18.69 1.49 -6.19
C PHE A 117 19.73 1.55 -5.05
N PRO A 118 21.03 1.37 -5.33
CA PRO A 118 22.08 1.38 -4.31
C PRO A 118 22.24 2.74 -3.61
N THR A 119 21.87 3.86 -4.24
CA THR A 119 22.03 5.21 -3.67
C THR A 119 20.73 5.83 -3.17
N ALA A 120 19.57 5.26 -3.51
CA ALA A 120 18.28 5.79 -3.09
C ALA A 120 18.00 5.55 -1.59
N ARG A 121 17.38 6.54 -0.96
CA ARG A 121 16.74 6.36 0.35
C ARG A 121 15.35 5.78 0.13
N ILE A 122 15.18 4.50 0.43
CA ILE A 122 13.93 3.78 0.19
C ILE A 122 13.01 3.88 1.42
N THR A 123 11.75 4.22 1.19
CA THR A 123 10.66 4.13 2.16
C THR A 123 9.59 3.20 1.61
N LEU A 124 9.24 2.17 2.38
CA LEU A 124 8.19 1.21 2.07
C LEU A 124 6.97 1.53 2.94
N LEU A 125 5.83 1.70 2.30
CA LEU A 125 4.53 1.92 2.93
C LEU A 125 3.68 0.67 2.71
N MET A 126 3.35 -0.04 3.80
CA MET A 126 2.66 -1.32 3.76
C MET A 126 1.40 -1.30 4.63
N ALA A 127 0.25 -1.50 3.99
CA ALA A 127 -0.97 -1.85 4.72
C ALA A 127 -0.92 -3.34 5.11
N VAL A 128 -1.39 -3.65 6.31
CA VAL A 128 -1.80 -5.00 6.72
C VAL A 128 -3.31 -4.98 6.93
N ALA A 129 -3.98 -6.12 6.84
CA ALA A 129 -5.42 -6.18 7.10
C ALA A 129 -5.79 -7.50 7.76
N ALA A 130 -7.01 -7.54 8.31
CA ALA A 130 -7.60 -8.76 8.81
C ALA A 130 -7.59 -9.85 7.72
N PRO A 131 -7.29 -11.11 8.10
CA PRO A 131 -7.34 -12.26 7.21
C PRO A 131 -8.61 -12.34 6.35
N SER A 132 -9.79 -12.08 6.92
CA SER A 132 -11.08 -12.00 6.22
C SER A 132 -11.13 -10.97 5.07
N GLN A 133 -10.34 -9.90 5.14
CA GLN A 133 -10.32 -8.87 4.10
C GLN A 133 -9.39 -9.22 2.93
N VAL A 134 -8.31 -9.96 3.21
CA VAL A 134 -7.21 -10.20 2.26
C VAL A 134 -7.28 -11.58 1.65
N LEU A 135 -7.50 -12.63 2.45
CA LEU A 135 -7.43 -14.01 1.97
C LEU A 135 -8.47 -14.35 0.89
N PRO A 136 -9.73 -13.88 0.93
CA PRO A 136 -10.67 -14.14 -0.16
C PRO A 136 -10.20 -13.61 -1.52
N ALA A 137 -9.41 -12.54 -1.55
CA ALA A 137 -8.85 -11.99 -2.78
C ALA A 137 -7.55 -12.70 -3.23
N LEU A 138 -6.95 -13.51 -2.35
CA LEU A 138 -5.73 -14.27 -2.60
C LEU A 138 -5.98 -15.73 -2.93
N LEU A 139 -7.10 -16.28 -2.46
CA LEU A 139 -7.46 -17.67 -2.70
C LEU A 139 -7.66 -17.91 -4.21
N PRO A 140 -7.14 -19.02 -4.75
CA PRO A 140 -7.40 -19.39 -6.12
C PRO A 140 -8.89 -19.72 -6.30
N ASP A 141 -9.43 -19.51 -7.50
CA ASP A 141 -10.82 -19.86 -7.81
C ASP A 141 -11.05 -21.38 -7.82
N ASP A 142 -10.00 -22.16 -8.06
CA ASP A 142 -10.05 -23.62 -8.12
C ASP A 142 -10.11 -24.24 -6.70
N PRO A 143 -11.17 -25.03 -6.38
CA PRO A 143 -11.33 -25.61 -5.04
C PRO A 143 -10.18 -26.51 -4.60
N GLN A 144 -9.58 -27.29 -5.51
CA GLN A 144 -8.46 -28.17 -5.18
C GLN A 144 -7.21 -27.36 -4.80
N ALA A 145 -6.96 -26.25 -5.50
CA ALA A 145 -5.90 -25.32 -5.14
C ALA A 145 -6.18 -24.59 -3.81
N GLN A 146 -7.44 -24.28 -3.48
CA GLN A 146 -7.81 -23.72 -2.17
C GLN A 146 -7.50 -24.71 -1.03
N GLU A 147 -7.89 -25.98 -1.21
CA GLU A 147 -7.61 -27.07 -0.27
C GLU A 147 -6.11 -27.29 -0.06
N ALA A 148 -5.28 -27.01 -1.07
CA ALA A 148 -3.83 -27.08 -0.94
C ALA A 148 -3.22 -25.86 -0.23
N CYS A 149 -3.79 -24.66 -0.39
CA CYS A 149 -3.18 -23.41 0.11
C CYS A 149 -3.57 -23.06 1.55
N VAL A 150 -4.85 -23.24 1.93
CA VAL A 150 -5.33 -22.83 3.27
C VAL A 150 -4.62 -23.59 4.40
N PRO A 151 -4.36 -24.91 4.31
CA PRO A 151 -3.66 -25.63 5.36
C PRO A 151 -2.20 -25.20 5.59
N VAL A 152 -1.58 -24.52 4.61
CA VAL A 152 -0.22 -23.99 4.74
C VAL A 152 -0.17 -22.81 5.71
N LEU A 153 -1.30 -22.13 5.92
CA LEU A 153 -1.47 -21.20 7.02
C LEU A 153 -1.71 -22.04 8.28
N SER A 154 -0.64 -22.53 8.90
CA SER A 154 -0.70 -23.41 10.09
C SER A 154 -0.78 -22.65 11.41
N ASP A 155 -0.30 -21.41 11.44
CA ASP A 155 -0.25 -20.57 12.64
C ASP A 155 -1.62 -19.97 12.96
N ASP A 156 -1.88 -19.57 14.20
CA ASP A 156 -3.16 -18.94 14.57
C ASP A 156 -3.27 -17.47 14.10
N THR A 157 -2.22 -16.96 13.48
CA THR A 157 -2.18 -15.63 12.88
C THR A 157 -1.75 -15.68 11.42
N LEU A 158 -2.19 -14.70 10.64
CA LEU A 158 -1.66 -14.49 9.29
C LEU A 158 -0.31 -13.75 9.43
N PRO A 159 0.81 -14.28 8.91
CA PRO A 159 2.15 -13.91 9.39
C PRO A 159 2.69 -12.61 8.75
N TRP A 160 2.02 -11.49 9.00
CA TRP A 160 2.44 -10.14 8.61
C TRP A 160 3.76 -9.71 9.27
N ALA A 161 3.98 -10.06 10.54
CA ALA A 161 5.20 -9.80 11.29
C ALA A 161 6.40 -10.51 10.64
N ARG A 162 6.21 -11.74 10.15
CA ARG A 162 7.23 -12.47 9.38
C ARG A 162 7.58 -11.72 8.11
N LEU A 163 6.59 -11.22 7.36
CA LEU A 163 6.85 -10.39 6.18
C LEU A 163 7.65 -9.12 6.53
N ALA A 164 7.25 -8.41 7.58
CA ALA A 164 7.96 -7.23 8.06
C ALA A 164 9.43 -7.56 8.41
N MET A 165 9.67 -8.66 9.14
CA MET A 165 11.01 -9.16 9.45
C MET A 165 11.82 -9.49 8.20
N THR A 166 11.23 -10.15 7.21
CA THR A 166 11.88 -10.44 5.91
C THR A 166 12.28 -9.14 5.20
N ILE A 167 11.40 -8.14 5.18
CA ILE A 167 11.71 -6.82 4.62
C ILE A 167 12.89 -6.18 5.37
N ARG A 168 12.86 -6.16 6.71
CA ARG A 168 13.93 -5.61 7.53
C ARG A 168 15.26 -6.33 7.33
N HIS A 169 15.24 -7.65 7.19
CA HIS A 169 16.43 -8.47 6.98
C HIS A 169 17.10 -8.16 5.63
N HIS A 170 16.32 -8.09 4.54
CA HIS A 170 16.89 -7.85 3.21
C HIS A 170 17.13 -6.37 2.89
N MET A 171 16.39 -5.46 3.52
CA MET A 171 16.47 -4.00 3.32
C MET A 171 16.62 -3.25 4.65
N PRO A 172 17.70 -3.48 5.43
CA PRO A 172 17.85 -2.91 6.78
C PRO A 172 17.94 -1.37 6.79
N GLN A 173 18.33 -0.76 5.68
CA GLN A 173 18.44 0.71 5.54
C GLN A 173 17.14 1.37 5.06
N ALA A 174 16.17 0.60 4.55
CA ALA A 174 14.89 1.15 4.14
C ALA A 174 14.07 1.57 5.37
N ARG A 175 13.25 2.61 5.27
CA ARG A 175 12.19 2.86 6.26
C ARG A 175 11.00 1.98 5.94
N LEU A 176 10.41 1.34 6.94
CA LEU A 176 9.19 0.54 6.77
C LEU A 176 8.09 1.13 7.65
N ARG A 177 7.08 1.72 7.01
CA ARG A 177 5.91 2.26 7.68
C ARG A 177 4.72 1.37 7.43
N VAL A 178 3.96 1.10 8.48
CA VAL A 178 2.90 0.10 8.46
C VAL A 178 1.62 0.66 9.09
N TRP A 179 0.47 0.25 8.58
CA TRP A 179 -0.82 0.58 9.16
C TRP A 179 -1.80 -0.57 8.94
N ARG A 180 -2.87 -0.60 9.73
CA ARG A 180 -4.01 -1.47 9.47
C ARG A 180 -4.90 -0.84 8.41
N HIS A 181 -5.29 -1.61 7.40
CA HIS A 181 -6.11 -1.13 6.29
C HIS A 181 -7.43 -0.54 6.78
N GLU A 182 -8.00 -1.12 7.83
CA GLU A 182 -9.20 -0.71 8.53
C GLU A 182 -9.09 0.70 9.16
N ASP A 183 -7.88 1.13 9.48
CA ASP A 183 -7.60 2.46 10.01
C ASP A 183 -7.41 3.51 8.91
N LEU A 184 -7.35 3.13 7.63
CA LEU A 184 -7.10 4.04 6.51
C LEU A 184 -8.04 5.28 6.52
N PRO A 185 -9.35 5.18 6.83
CA PRO A 185 -10.21 6.37 6.96
C PRO A 185 -9.72 7.43 7.95
N GLN A 186 -8.93 7.01 8.94
CA GLN A 186 -8.37 7.87 9.96
C GLN A 186 -6.92 8.26 9.68
N VAL A 187 -6.13 7.38 9.03
CA VAL A 187 -4.69 7.61 8.85
C VAL A 187 -4.30 8.05 7.44
N TRP A 188 -5.24 8.11 6.49
CA TRP A 188 -4.92 8.49 5.11
C TRP A 188 -4.15 9.81 4.95
N PRO A 189 -4.38 10.89 5.75
CA PRO A 189 -3.60 12.11 5.58
C PRO A 189 -2.11 11.88 5.86
N GLN A 190 -1.82 11.02 6.83
CA GLN A 190 -0.45 10.64 7.18
C GLN A 190 0.14 9.73 6.10
N VAL A 191 -0.61 8.72 5.64
CA VAL A 191 -0.16 7.82 4.54
C VAL A 191 0.18 8.60 3.27
N LEU A 192 -0.69 9.52 2.85
CA LEU A 192 -0.44 10.37 1.68
C LEU A 192 0.69 11.38 1.96
N GLY A 193 0.78 11.92 3.18
CA GLY A 193 1.88 12.79 3.59
C GLY A 193 3.24 12.08 3.53
N ASP A 194 3.29 10.80 3.87
CA ASP A 194 4.51 10.00 3.78
C ASP A 194 4.90 9.69 2.33
N LEU A 195 3.90 9.57 1.44
CA LEU A 195 4.14 9.45 0.00
C LEU A 195 4.82 10.70 -0.55
N VAL A 196 4.29 11.89 -0.25
CA VAL A 196 4.80 13.14 -0.86
C VAL A 196 5.93 13.81 -0.07
N GLY A 197 6.03 13.55 1.24
CA GLY A 197 6.99 14.17 2.15
C GLY A 197 6.32 15.12 3.16
N PRO A 198 6.96 15.34 4.33
CA PRO A 198 6.35 16.03 5.49
C PRO A 198 5.96 17.49 5.23
N ASP A 199 6.67 18.17 4.33
CA ASP A 199 6.46 19.59 4.03
C ASP A 199 5.56 19.82 2.80
N ALA A 200 5.14 18.75 2.12
CA ALA A 200 4.36 18.84 0.90
C ALA A 200 2.86 18.91 1.21
N ALA A 201 2.19 19.94 0.69
CA ALA A 201 0.74 20.01 0.72
C ALA A 201 0.15 18.91 -0.18
N LEU A 202 -0.85 18.19 0.32
CA LEU A 202 -1.52 17.14 -0.45
C LEU A 202 -2.32 17.73 -1.61
N PRO A 203 -2.03 17.33 -2.86
CA PRO A 203 -2.84 17.73 -4.01
C PRO A 203 -4.31 17.31 -3.84
N PRO A 204 -5.28 18.21 -4.16
CA PRO A 204 -6.68 18.02 -3.78
C PRO A 204 -7.46 17.02 -4.65
N ALA A 205 -6.98 16.72 -5.87
CA ALA A 205 -7.75 15.90 -6.80
C ALA A 205 -7.93 14.47 -6.25
N GLY A 206 -9.18 14.02 -6.11
CA GLY A 206 -9.49 12.69 -5.57
C GLY A 206 -9.33 12.52 -4.06
N LEU A 207 -8.95 13.56 -3.29
CA LEU A 207 -8.90 13.45 -1.82
C LEU A 207 -10.25 13.14 -1.20
N LEU A 208 -11.32 13.76 -1.71
CA LEU A 208 -12.66 13.49 -1.24
C LEU A 208 -13.07 12.04 -1.53
N ASP A 209 -12.73 11.51 -2.70
CA ASP A 209 -13.05 10.13 -3.07
C ASP A 209 -12.38 9.13 -2.13
N LEU A 210 -11.12 9.40 -1.74
CA LEU A 210 -10.39 8.58 -0.78
C LEU A 210 -10.97 8.73 0.62
N ALA A 211 -11.21 9.97 1.08
CA ALA A 211 -11.67 10.26 2.43
C ALA A 211 -13.13 9.83 2.68
N ALA A 212 -13.96 9.81 1.64
CA ALA A 212 -15.39 9.48 1.73
C ALA A 212 -15.69 8.04 1.26
N ALA A 213 -14.67 7.23 0.99
CA ALA A 213 -14.84 5.94 0.32
C ALA A 213 -15.71 4.95 1.11
N ASP A 214 -15.63 4.99 2.44
CA ASP A 214 -16.37 4.07 3.31
C ASP A 214 -17.67 4.70 3.83
N LEU A 215 -18.03 5.91 3.39
CA LEU A 215 -19.30 6.54 3.73
C LEU A 215 -20.47 5.88 3.00
N SER A 216 -21.61 5.75 3.69
CA SER A 216 -22.85 5.37 3.02
C SER A 216 -23.20 6.36 1.89
N ALA A 217 -24.02 5.93 0.92
CA ALA A 217 -24.46 6.81 -0.16
C ALA A 217 -25.14 8.09 0.37
N GLU A 218 -25.92 7.98 1.45
CA GLU A 218 -26.53 9.14 2.12
C GLU A 218 -25.47 10.03 2.77
N ALA A 219 -24.54 9.45 3.54
CA ALA A 219 -23.48 10.18 4.21
C ALA A 219 -22.63 10.98 3.20
N ARG A 220 -22.25 10.33 2.09
CA ARG A 220 -21.46 10.94 1.02
C ARG A 220 -22.19 12.09 0.34
N LEU A 221 -23.44 11.89 -0.09
CA LEU A 221 -24.23 12.93 -0.74
C LEU A 221 -24.40 14.17 0.17
N ARG A 222 -24.64 13.95 1.46
CA ARG A 222 -24.80 15.05 2.43
C ARG A 222 -23.47 15.75 2.70
N LEU A 223 -22.36 15.01 2.78
CA LEU A 223 -21.03 15.58 2.93
C LEU A 223 -20.68 16.48 1.74
N GLU A 224 -20.87 15.98 0.51
CA GLU A 224 -20.62 16.73 -0.73
C GLU A 224 -21.41 18.05 -0.76
N ARG A 225 -22.71 18.01 -0.42
CA ARG A 225 -23.56 19.22 -0.31
C ARG A 225 -23.10 20.16 0.81
N TYR A 226 -22.58 19.63 1.90
CA TYR A 226 -22.12 20.42 3.03
C TYR A 226 -20.84 21.19 2.68
N ILE A 227 -19.83 20.51 2.11
CA ILE A 227 -18.53 21.12 1.78
C ILE A 227 -18.57 21.98 0.52
N ALA A 228 -19.60 21.84 -0.32
CA ALA A 228 -19.83 22.72 -1.46
C ALA A 228 -20.15 24.17 -1.06
N ARG A 229 -20.54 24.40 0.21
CA ARG A 229 -20.72 25.75 0.75
C ARG A 229 -19.35 26.37 1.04
N PRO A 230 -19.04 27.60 0.57
CA PRO A 230 -17.70 28.18 0.71
C PRO A 230 -17.19 28.29 2.16
N ASP A 231 -18.09 28.54 3.10
CA ASP A 231 -17.82 28.62 4.54
C ASP A 231 -17.50 27.26 5.18
N HIS A 232 -17.88 26.16 4.52
CA HIS A 232 -17.72 24.79 5.00
C HIS A 232 -16.63 24.00 4.26
N ALA A 233 -16.03 24.57 3.22
CA ALA A 233 -14.96 23.92 2.47
C ALA A 233 -13.78 23.56 3.41
N PRO A 234 -13.31 22.30 3.40
CA PRO A 234 -12.21 21.89 4.27
C PRO A 234 -10.92 22.61 3.86
N ARG A 235 -10.24 23.19 4.85
CA ARG A 235 -8.98 23.94 4.70
C ARG A 235 -7.74 23.06 4.80
N SER A 236 -7.91 21.80 5.21
CA SER A 236 -6.83 20.83 5.33
C SER A 236 -7.35 19.40 5.18
N ALA A 237 -6.45 18.47 4.87
CA ALA A 237 -6.72 17.04 4.88
C ALA A 237 -7.24 16.56 6.25
N GLY A 238 -6.70 17.11 7.34
CA GLY A 238 -7.16 16.83 8.69
C GLY A 238 -8.61 17.27 8.94
N GLN A 239 -9.01 18.45 8.44
CA GLN A 239 -10.39 18.90 8.55
C GLN A 239 -11.34 18.04 7.70
N LEU A 240 -10.95 17.68 6.47
CA LEU A 240 -11.73 16.78 5.63
C LEU A 240 -11.95 15.43 6.32
N ARG A 241 -10.90 14.85 6.91
CA ARG A 241 -10.98 13.61 7.70
C ARG A 241 -11.99 13.73 8.84
N LEU A 242 -11.95 14.81 9.62
CA LEU A 242 -12.87 15.03 10.74
C LEU A 242 -14.32 15.16 10.26
N LEU A 243 -14.55 15.84 9.13
CA LEU A 243 -15.87 15.92 8.51
C LEU A 243 -16.36 14.53 8.10
N CYS A 244 -15.56 13.74 7.38
CA CYS A 244 -15.94 12.37 7.01
C CYS A 244 -16.31 11.53 8.24
N ALA A 245 -15.52 11.60 9.32
CA ALA A 245 -15.82 10.87 10.55
C ALA A 245 -17.15 11.31 11.20
N ALA A 246 -17.46 12.61 11.19
CA ALA A 246 -18.73 13.13 11.69
C ALA A 246 -19.93 12.65 10.86
N PHE A 247 -19.79 12.64 9.54
CA PHE A 247 -20.85 12.17 8.63
C PHE A 247 -21.02 10.65 8.70
N ALA A 248 -19.94 9.88 8.81
CA ALA A 248 -19.97 8.44 9.06
C ALA A 248 -20.76 8.12 10.34
N ARG A 249 -20.47 8.84 11.44
CA ARG A 249 -21.17 8.64 12.71
C ARG A 249 -22.67 8.96 12.63
N ARG A 250 -23.05 9.97 11.84
CA ARG A 250 -24.43 10.45 11.77
C ARG A 250 -25.30 9.68 10.78
N PHE A 251 -24.73 9.28 9.64
CA PHE A 251 -25.44 8.77 8.47
C PHE A 251 -24.94 7.38 8.01
N GLY A 252 -23.98 6.80 8.73
CA GLY A 252 -23.50 5.44 8.53
C GLY A 252 -22.35 5.30 7.51
N THR A 253 -21.79 4.10 7.49
CA THR A 253 -20.75 3.64 6.56
C THR A 253 -21.28 2.56 5.64
N VAL A 254 -20.56 2.27 4.56
CA VAL A 254 -20.81 1.08 3.74
C VAL A 254 -20.53 -0.16 4.59
N ALA A 255 -21.39 -1.17 4.50
CA ALA A 255 -21.11 -2.46 5.11
C ALA A 255 -19.89 -3.09 4.41
N PRO A 256 -18.97 -3.75 5.13
CA PRO A 256 -17.91 -4.52 4.50
C PRO A 256 -18.51 -5.47 3.46
N ARG A 257 -17.86 -5.60 2.30
CA ARG A 257 -18.29 -6.61 1.33
C ARG A 257 -18.09 -7.97 1.98
N ASP A 258 -19.14 -8.77 2.04
CA ASP A 258 -19.01 -10.18 2.39
C ASP A 258 -18.33 -10.90 1.22
N ARG A 259 -17.01 -11.03 1.33
CA ARG A 259 -16.18 -11.77 0.36
C ARG A 259 -16.10 -13.26 0.71
N GLU A 260 -16.69 -13.67 1.83
CA GLU A 260 -16.60 -15.03 2.36
C GLU A 260 -17.85 -15.87 2.09
N SER A 261 -18.97 -15.25 1.71
CA SER A 261 -20.25 -15.93 1.47
C SER A 261 -20.13 -17.16 0.59
N ASP A 262 -19.27 -17.07 -0.42
CA ASP A 262 -19.10 -18.08 -1.46
C ASP A 262 -18.00 -19.11 -1.10
N LEU A 263 -17.27 -18.90 -0.01
CA LEU A 263 -16.22 -19.81 0.44
C LEU A 263 -16.78 -21.04 1.16
N PRO A 264 -16.13 -22.21 1.04
CA PRO A 264 -16.48 -23.39 1.82
C PRO A 264 -16.55 -23.12 3.34
N PRO A 265 -17.46 -23.77 4.09
CA PRO A 265 -17.62 -23.54 5.53
C PRO A 265 -16.34 -23.71 6.36
N TRP A 266 -15.50 -24.68 5.99
CA TRP A 266 -14.24 -24.95 6.70
C TRP A 266 -13.19 -23.85 6.46
N ILE A 267 -13.16 -23.23 5.26
CA ILE A 267 -12.30 -22.08 4.98
C ILE A 267 -12.76 -20.89 5.81
N ARG A 268 -14.06 -20.61 5.85
CA ARG A 268 -14.61 -19.53 6.70
C ARG A 268 -14.27 -19.72 8.17
N GLU A 269 -14.35 -20.94 8.68
CA GLU A 269 -13.95 -21.22 10.06
C GLU A 269 -12.45 -20.97 10.27
N ARG A 270 -11.61 -21.33 9.31
CA ARG A 270 -10.18 -21.00 9.36
C ARG A 270 -9.93 -19.48 9.33
N LEU A 271 -10.65 -18.73 8.50
CA LEU A 271 -10.55 -17.27 8.45
C LEU A 271 -10.92 -16.64 9.80
N ARG A 272 -12.01 -17.08 10.43
CA ARG A 272 -12.41 -16.60 11.76
C ARG A 272 -11.35 -16.86 12.83
N ALA A 273 -10.71 -18.03 12.80
CA ALA A 273 -9.63 -18.35 13.71
C ALA A 273 -8.42 -17.41 13.51
N LEU A 274 -8.03 -17.15 12.27
CA LEU A 274 -6.95 -16.21 11.94
C LEU A 274 -7.30 -14.77 12.33
N ASP A 275 -8.55 -14.34 12.09
CA ASP A 275 -9.06 -13.01 12.47
C ASP A 275 -9.00 -12.80 13.99
N ALA A 276 -9.31 -13.84 14.78
CA ALA A 276 -9.17 -13.78 16.24
C ALA A 276 -7.72 -13.51 16.67
N GLY A 277 -6.75 -14.00 15.89
CA GLY A 277 -5.32 -13.75 16.09
C GLY A 277 -4.81 -12.41 15.55
N TYR A 278 -5.58 -11.69 14.72
CA TYR A 278 -5.11 -10.48 14.03
C TYR A 278 -4.68 -9.35 14.98
N GLY A 279 -5.37 -9.19 16.12
CA GLY A 279 -4.98 -8.20 17.13
C GLY A 279 -3.60 -8.47 17.73
N THR A 280 -3.29 -9.74 18.02
CA THR A 280 -1.97 -10.19 18.50
C THR A 280 -0.91 -9.97 17.43
N GLU A 281 -1.19 -10.40 16.20
CA GLU A 281 -0.28 -10.23 15.05
C GLU A 281 0.09 -8.76 14.82
N TRP A 282 -0.90 -7.85 14.92
CA TRP A 282 -0.67 -6.43 14.79
C TRP A 282 0.22 -5.89 15.92
N ALA A 283 -0.03 -6.30 17.17
CA ALA A 283 0.77 -5.88 18.31
C ALA A 283 2.23 -6.35 18.18
N ASP A 284 2.44 -7.61 17.78
CA ASP A 284 3.76 -8.18 17.55
C ASP A 284 4.50 -7.44 16.43
N LEU A 285 3.83 -7.21 15.30
CA LEU A 285 4.37 -6.45 14.17
C LEU A 285 4.75 -5.03 14.56
N ALA A 286 3.87 -4.32 15.28
CA ALA A 286 4.10 -2.93 15.70
C ALA A 286 5.22 -2.80 16.74
N ALA A 287 5.50 -3.86 17.51
CA ALA A 287 6.59 -3.91 18.48
C ALA A 287 7.96 -4.23 17.87
N LEU A 288 8.03 -4.65 16.61
CA LEU A 288 9.30 -4.98 15.95
C LEU A 288 10.20 -3.75 15.78
N SER A 289 11.49 -3.92 16.05
CA SER A 289 12.48 -2.87 15.86
C SER A 289 12.64 -2.49 14.38
N GLY A 290 12.68 -1.19 14.11
CA GLY A 290 12.79 -0.63 12.75
C GLY A 290 11.47 -0.62 11.97
N ILE A 291 10.34 -0.82 12.65
CA ILE A 291 8.99 -0.63 12.12
C ILE A 291 8.41 0.68 12.66
N GLU A 292 7.85 1.50 11.77
CA GLU A 292 7.16 2.75 12.11
C GLU A 292 5.65 2.55 11.93
N ALA A 293 4.95 2.16 13.01
CA ALA A 293 3.51 1.95 12.98
C ALA A 293 2.74 3.29 12.95
N ILE A 294 1.83 3.39 11.99
CA ILE A 294 0.88 4.50 11.85
C ILE A 294 -0.42 4.06 12.51
N THR A 295 -0.84 4.81 13.53
CA THR A 295 -2.06 4.53 14.30
C THR A 295 -2.98 5.73 14.30
N PRO A 296 -4.31 5.54 14.40
CA PRO A 296 -5.23 6.63 14.69
C PRO A 296 -4.83 7.36 15.98
N ALA A 297 -5.00 8.68 15.98
CA ALA A 297 -4.77 9.54 17.15
C ALA A 297 -5.90 9.45 18.18
#